data_AF-A0A949YI57-F1
#
_entry.id   AF-A0A949YI57-F1
#
_cell.length_a   1.000
_cell.length_b   1.000
_cell.length_c   1.000
_cell.angle_alpha   90.00
_cell.angle_beta   90.00
_cell.angle_gamma   90.00
#
_symmetry.space_group_name_H-M   'P 1'
#
loop_
_entity.id
_entity.type
_entity.pdbx_description
1 polymer ?
#
loop_
_entity_poly.entity_id
_entity_poly.type
_entity_poly.pdbx_seq_one_letter_code
_entity_poly.pdbx_strand_id
1 'polypeptide(L)'
;MNLPPLARVRQLIPQPRVDDVPARIRRLILESRIRERVPAGGIVALGIGSRGIAGIAGMARAAVDTLKELGYKPFIVAAMGSHGGATAEGQRALLASFDVTAEAMGVAVKTDMDAVVLG
;
A
#
# COMPACT_ATOMS: atom_id res chain seq x y z
N MET A 1 -8.85 9.15 42.01
CA MET A 1 -7.83 9.14 40.95
C MET A 1 -7.55 10.59 40.59
N ASN A 2 -6.35 11.11 40.89
CA ASN A 2 -5.97 12.48 40.53
C ASN A 2 -5.35 12.44 39.13
N LEU A 3 -6.05 13.03 38.16
CA LEU A 3 -5.52 13.23 36.82
C LEU A 3 -4.64 14.49 36.79
N PRO A 4 -3.60 14.54 35.94
CA PRO A 4 -2.80 15.74 35.76
C PRO A 4 -3.66 16.89 35.20
N PRO A 5 -3.19 18.15 35.28
CA PRO A 5 -3.84 19.26 34.59
C PRO A 5 -4.02 18.96 33.10
N LEU A 6 -5.26 19.02 32.61
CA LEU A 6 -5.60 18.78 31.21
C LEU A 6 -5.99 20.11 30.56
N ALA A 7 -5.59 20.29 29.30
CA ALA A 7 -6.01 21.42 28.47
C ALA A 7 -6.71 20.90 27.20
N ARG A 8 -7.77 21.60 26.77
CA ARG A 8 -8.46 21.26 25.53
C ARG A 8 -7.72 21.88 24.34
N VAL A 9 -7.33 21.05 23.38
CA VAL A 9 -6.78 21.49 22.10
C VAL A 9 -7.81 21.23 21.00
N ARG A 10 -7.99 22.19 20.08
CA ARG A 10 -8.73 21.99 18.83
C ARG A 10 -7.75 22.16 17.67
N GLN A 11 -7.65 21.13 16.84
CA GLN A 11 -6.84 21.17 15.62
C GLN A 11 -7.77 21.15 14.41
N LEU A 12 -7.63 22.16 13.55
CA LEU A 12 -8.30 22.24 12.25
C LEU A 12 -7.23 22.04 11.17
N ILE A 13 -7.23 20.86 10.55
CA ILE A 13 -6.34 20.54 9.43
C ILE A 13 -7.20 20.58 8.17
N PRO A 14 -6.79 21.26 7.09
CA PRO A 14 -7.45 21.15 5.79
C PRO A 14 -7.59 19.67 5.39
N GLN A 15 -8.81 19.26 5.04
CA GLN A 15 -9.14 17.90 4.59
C GLN A 15 -9.50 17.95 3.10
N PRO A 16 -8.51 18.00 2.19
CA PRO A 16 -8.79 17.97 0.76
C PRO A 16 -9.50 16.65 0.41
N ARG A 17 -10.51 16.73 -0.45
CA ARG A 17 -11.30 15.58 -0.90
C ARG A 17 -10.85 15.16 -2.29
N VAL A 18 -10.82 13.84 -2.50
CA VAL A 18 -10.66 13.22 -3.81
C VAL A 18 -11.94 12.45 -4.09
N ASP A 19 -12.68 12.85 -5.12
CA ASP A 19 -13.99 12.24 -5.41
C ASP A 19 -13.86 10.87 -6.07
N ASP A 20 -12.90 10.73 -6.99
CA ASP A 20 -12.58 9.47 -7.66
C ASP A 20 -11.12 9.08 -7.38
N VAL A 21 -10.95 8.28 -6.33
CA VAL A 21 -9.64 7.80 -5.89
C VAL A 21 -8.98 6.89 -6.94
N PRO A 22 -9.67 5.88 -7.52
CA PRO A 22 -9.10 5.07 -8.61
C PRO A 22 -8.59 5.89 -9.79
N ALA A 23 -9.39 6.83 -10.31
CA ALA A 23 -8.99 7.67 -11.43
C ALA A 23 -7.80 8.57 -11.07
N ARG A 24 -7.77 9.08 -9.83
CA ARG A 24 -6.64 9.89 -9.34
C ARG A 24 -5.36 9.09 -9.26
N ILE A 25 -5.40 7.85 -8.73
CA ILE A 25 -4.25 6.95 -8.66
C ILE A 25 -3.71 6.67 -10.07
N ARG A 26 -4.59 6.26 -11.00
CA ARG A 26 -4.21 6.01 -12.39
C ARG A 26 -3.50 7.21 -13.00
N ARG A 27 -4.10 8.40 -12.90
CA ARG A 27 -3.51 9.64 -13.40
C ARG A 27 -2.13 9.90 -12.83
N LEU A 28 -1.95 9.80 -11.51
CA LEU A 28 -0.68 10.05 -10.85
C LEU A 28 0.42 9.08 -11.29
N ILE A 29 0.07 7.80 -11.50
CA ILE A 29 1.03 6.81 -12.03
C ILE A 29 1.44 7.16 -13.46
N LEU A 30 0.50 7.57 -14.32
CA LEU A 30 0.82 7.99 -15.69
C LEU A 30 1.71 9.24 -15.72
N GLU A 31 1.49 10.18 -14.82
CA GLU A 31 2.28 11.42 -14.69
C GLU A 31 3.65 11.19 -14.02
N SER A 32 3.88 10.04 -13.36
CA SER A 32 5.09 9.75 -12.59
C SER A 32 6.37 9.50 -13.40
N ARG A 33 6.26 9.50 -14.74
CA ARG A 33 7.35 9.15 -15.67
C ARG A 33 7.99 7.79 -15.39
N ILE A 34 7.25 6.84 -14.82
CA ILE A 34 7.76 5.50 -14.51
C ILE A 34 8.35 4.80 -15.75
N ARG A 35 7.77 5.05 -16.93
CA ARG A 35 8.23 4.52 -18.22
C ARG A 35 9.65 4.97 -18.61
N GLU A 36 10.12 6.10 -18.08
CA GLU A 36 11.48 6.61 -18.34
C GLU A 36 12.51 5.97 -17.41
N ARG A 37 12.07 5.39 -16.28
CA ARG A 37 12.94 4.90 -15.20
C ARG A 37 12.95 3.39 -15.04
N VAL A 38 11.88 2.72 -15.46
CA VAL A 38 11.71 1.27 -15.33
C VAL A 38 11.61 0.65 -16.72
N PRO A 39 12.51 -0.30 -17.06
CA PRO A 39 12.48 -0.99 -18.35
C PRO A 39 11.11 -1.58 -18.67
N ALA A 40 10.73 -1.57 -19.95
CA ALA A 40 9.49 -2.17 -20.42
C ALA A 40 9.41 -3.66 -20.01
N GLY A 41 8.23 -4.11 -19.57
CA GLY A 41 8.05 -5.47 -19.06
C GLY A 41 8.65 -5.73 -17.67
N GLY A 42 9.19 -4.71 -17.01
CA GLY A 42 9.81 -4.78 -15.69
C GLY A 42 8.86 -5.29 -14.59
N ILE A 43 9.45 -5.85 -13.55
CA ILE A 43 8.74 -6.31 -12.35
C ILE A 43 8.68 -5.14 -11.36
N VAL A 44 7.49 -4.85 -10.83
CA VAL A 44 7.26 -3.71 -9.93
C VAL A 44 6.69 -4.20 -8.60
N ALA A 45 7.39 -3.92 -7.50
CA ALA A 45 6.86 -4.17 -6.16
C ALA A 45 5.99 -2.99 -5.71
N LEU A 46 4.73 -3.26 -5.37
CA LEU A 46 3.82 -2.28 -4.78
C LEU A 46 3.78 -2.47 -3.26
N GLY A 47 4.36 -1.54 -2.53
CA GLY A 47 4.39 -1.57 -1.07
C GLY A 47 3.06 -1.14 -0.45
N ILE A 48 2.47 -1.99 0.41
CA ILE A 48 1.25 -1.68 1.16
C ILE A 48 1.55 -1.70 2.66
N GLY A 49 1.22 -0.61 3.35
CA GLY A 49 1.41 -0.45 4.79
C GLY A 49 0.15 -0.72 5.61
N SER A 50 0.26 -0.62 6.93
CA SER A 50 -0.77 -1.03 7.91
C SER A 50 -1.47 0.11 8.64
N ARG A 51 -1.21 1.38 8.29
CA ARG A 51 -1.71 2.55 9.04
C ARG A 51 -3.18 2.91 8.79
N GLY A 52 -4.01 1.95 8.35
CA GLY A 52 -5.46 2.12 8.26
C GLY A 52 -5.90 3.26 7.34
N ILE A 53 -5.48 3.24 6.07
CA ILE A 53 -5.95 4.22 5.07
C ILE A 53 -7.33 3.77 4.58
N ALA A 54 -8.33 4.64 4.68
CA ALA A 54 -9.66 4.35 4.15
C ALA A 54 -9.60 4.07 2.64
N GLY A 55 -10.17 2.93 2.21
CA GLY A 55 -10.18 2.53 0.80
C GLY A 55 -8.85 2.01 0.25
N ILE A 56 -7.91 1.58 1.10
CA ILE A 56 -6.59 1.10 0.67
C ILE A 56 -6.65 -0.03 -0.37
N ALA A 57 -7.61 -0.96 -0.26
CA ALA A 57 -7.80 -2.02 -1.24
C ALA A 57 -8.13 -1.47 -2.64
N GLY A 58 -9.04 -0.50 -2.72
CA GLY A 58 -9.41 0.16 -3.98
C GLY A 58 -8.24 0.92 -4.61
N MET A 59 -7.44 1.60 -3.78
CA MET A 59 -6.21 2.27 -4.22
C MET A 59 -5.17 1.27 -4.75
N ALA A 60 -4.93 0.19 -4.01
CA ALA A 60 -4.00 -0.86 -4.39
C ALA A 60 -4.41 -1.51 -5.71
N ARG A 61 -5.70 -1.84 -5.86
CA ARG A 61 -6.23 -2.43 -7.09
C ARG A 61 -6.07 -1.49 -8.29
N ALA A 62 -6.41 -0.21 -8.15
CA ALA A 62 -6.23 0.78 -9.21
C ALA A 62 -4.76 0.93 -9.63
N ALA A 63 -3.84 0.89 -8.66
CA ALA A 63 -2.41 0.92 -8.95
C ALA A 63 -1.93 -0.35 -9.69
N VAL A 64 -2.36 -1.53 -9.25
CA VAL A 64 -2.06 -2.82 -9.91
C VAL A 64 -2.55 -2.83 -11.35
N ASP A 65 -3.81 -2.46 -11.57
CA ASP A 65 -4.43 -2.47 -12.90
C ASP A 65 -3.71 -1.46 -13.82
N THR A 66 -3.42 -0.25 -13.33
CA THR A 66 -2.66 0.74 -14.10
C THR A 66 -1.27 0.23 -14.46
N LEU A 67 -0.54 -0.40 -13.54
CA LEU A 67 0.79 -0.95 -13.83
C LEU A 67 0.73 -2.09 -14.86
N LYS A 68 -0.30 -2.94 -14.81
CA LYS A 68 -0.56 -3.97 -15.83
C LYS A 68 -0.88 -3.36 -17.20
N GLU A 69 -1.72 -2.32 -17.25
CA GLU A 69 -2.01 -1.56 -18.48
C GLU A 69 -0.73 -0.99 -19.13
N LEU A 70 0.25 -0.59 -18.31
CA LEU A 70 1.55 -0.11 -18.78
C LEU A 70 2.50 -1.22 -19.25
N GLY A 71 2.10 -2.50 -19.13
CA GLY A 71 2.90 -3.67 -19.51
C GLY A 71 3.86 -4.16 -18.44
N TYR A 72 3.76 -3.67 -17.19
CA TYR A 72 4.58 -4.16 -16.08
C TYR A 72 4.00 -5.42 -15.44
N LYS A 73 4.83 -6.07 -14.61
CA LYS A 73 4.47 -7.25 -13.83
C LYS A 73 4.41 -6.88 -12.33
N PRO A 74 3.32 -6.29 -11.84
CA PRO A 74 3.22 -5.88 -10.45
C PRO A 74 3.00 -7.06 -9.51
N PHE A 75 3.53 -6.93 -8.30
CA PHE A 75 3.18 -7.76 -7.15
C PHE A 75 3.18 -6.90 -5.89
N ILE A 76 2.44 -7.32 -4.86
CA ILE A 76 2.33 -6.57 -3.61
C ILE A 76 3.36 -7.10 -2.61
N VAL A 77 3.97 -6.18 -1.87
CA VAL A 77 4.82 -6.47 -0.71
C VAL A 77 4.29 -5.78 0.53
N ALA A 78 4.37 -6.46 1.66
CA ALA A 78 4.02 -5.89 2.95
C ALA A 78 5.11 -4.89 3.41
N ALA A 79 4.81 -3.59 3.32
CA ALA A 79 5.73 -2.50 3.69
C ALA A 79 5.42 -1.98 5.11
N MET A 80 5.46 -2.87 6.09
CA MET A 80 4.87 -2.64 7.43
C MET A 80 5.82 -2.83 8.62
N GLY A 81 7.04 -3.34 8.39
CA GLY A 81 8.02 -3.58 9.45
C GLY A 81 7.50 -4.55 10.53
N SER A 82 7.54 -4.13 11.79
CA SER A 82 7.15 -4.98 12.94
C SER A 82 5.64 -5.23 13.08
N HIS A 83 4.80 -4.54 12.30
CA HIS A 83 3.36 -4.79 12.31
C HIS A 83 3.05 -6.23 11.86
N GLY A 84 1.94 -6.78 12.37
CA GLY A 84 1.64 -8.20 12.17
C GLY A 84 2.64 -9.13 12.88
N GLY A 85 3.29 -8.65 13.94
CA GLY A 85 4.25 -9.45 14.71
C GLY A 85 5.56 -9.74 13.98
N ALA A 86 5.86 -9.03 12.89
CA ALA A 86 7.00 -9.30 12.00
C ALA A 86 7.04 -10.73 11.43
N THR A 87 5.90 -11.42 11.34
CA THR A 87 5.78 -12.74 10.73
C THR A 87 5.05 -12.67 9.40
N ALA A 88 5.34 -13.62 8.51
CA ALA A 88 4.71 -13.69 7.19
C ALA A 88 3.19 -13.92 7.31
N GLU A 89 2.75 -14.75 8.26
CA GLU A 89 1.33 -15.00 8.52
C GLU A 89 0.63 -13.77 9.09
N GLY A 90 1.25 -13.11 10.07
CA GLY A 90 0.63 -11.96 10.74
C GLY A 90 0.52 -10.75 9.82
N GLN A 91 1.52 -10.49 8.97
CA GLN A 91 1.43 -9.46 7.94
C GLN A 91 0.39 -9.81 6.86
N ARG A 92 0.31 -11.09 6.45
CA ARG A 92 -0.71 -11.56 5.51
C ARG A 92 -2.13 -11.37 6.06
N ALA A 93 -2.36 -11.75 7.31
CA ALA A 93 -3.66 -11.57 7.97
C ALA A 93 -4.04 -10.09 8.08
N LEU A 94 -3.06 -9.22 8.39
CA LEU A 94 -3.30 -7.79 8.49
C LEU A 94 -3.66 -7.17 7.13
N LEU A 95 -2.95 -7.53 6.06
CA LEU A 95 -3.31 -7.10 4.70
C LEU A 95 -4.69 -7.63 4.28
N ALA A 96 -5.00 -8.89 4.59
CA ALA A 96 -6.30 -9.47 4.31
C ALA A 96 -7.44 -8.73 5.05
N SER A 97 -7.20 -8.24 6.27
CA SER A 97 -8.19 -7.40 6.99
C SER A 97 -8.49 -6.06 6.32
N PHE A 98 -7.68 -5.65 5.34
CA PHE A 98 -7.89 -4.48 4.50
C PHE A 98 -8.38 -4.83 3.08
N ASP A 99 -8.86 -6.06 2.88
CA ASP A 99 -9.26 -6.63 1.58
C ASP A 99 -8.11 -6.70 0.55
N VAL A 100 -6.85 -6.69 1.01
CA VAL A 100 -5.66 -6.83 0.16
C VAL A 100 -5.21 -8.29 0.16
N THR A 101 -5.90 -9.11 -0.64
CA THR A 101 -5.55 -10.52 -0.89
C THR A 101 -5.09 -10.74 -2.33
N ALA A 102 -4.46 -11.89 -2.61
CA ALA A 102 -4.01 -12.22 -3.96
C ALA A 102 -5.20 -12.32 -4.95
N GLU A 103 -6.33 -12.84 -4.48
CA GLU A 103 -7.56 -12.99 -5.24
C GLU A 103 -8.17 -11.62 -5.57
N ALA A 104 -8.31 -10.74 -4.56
CA ALA A 104 -8.88 -9.43 -4.74
C ALA A 104 -8.03 -8.53 -5.66
N MET A 105 -6.70 -8.67 -5.59
CA MET A 105 -5.75 -7.86 -6.35
C MET A 105 -5.38 -8.48 -7.70
N GLY A 106 -5.64 -9.77 -7.90
CA GLY A 106 -5.25 -10.52 -9.11
C GLY A 106 -3.74 -10.53 -9.36
N VAL A 107 -2.94 -10.42 -8.30
CA VAL A 107 -1.47 -10.47 -8.31
C VAL A 107 -0.97 -11.13 -7.03
N ALA A 108 0.28 -11.59 -7.03
CA ALA A 108 0.89 -12.14 -5.82
C ALA A 108 0.96 -11.08 -4.71
N VAL A 109 0.60 -11.48 -3.48
CA VAL A 109 0.84 -10.73 -2.24
C VAL A 109 1.92 -11.46 -1.45
N LYS A 110 3.12 -10.89 -1.42
CA LYS A 110 4.28 -11.47 -0.76
C LYS A 110 4.47 -10.81 0.60
N THR A 111 4.48 -11.64 1.65
CA THR A 111 4.68 -11.21 3.04
C THR A 111 5.88 -11.91 3.67
N ASP A 112 6.66 -12.63 2.86
CA ASP A 112 7.83 -13.37 3.33
C ASP A 112 8.88 -12.38 3.84
N MET A 113 9.43 -12.68 5.02
CA MET A 113 10.38 -11.83 5.74
C MET A 113 11.78 -12.44 5.75
N ASP A 114 11.99 -13.53 5.01
CA ASP A 114 13.26 -14.25 4.97
C ASP A 114 14.36 -13.34 4.43
N ALA A 115 15.42 -13.21 5.23
CA ALA A 115 16.60 -12.45 4.87
C ALA A 115 17.76 -13.40 4.58
N VAL A 116 18.60 -13.02 3.63
CA VAL A 116 19.92 -13.64 3.43
C VAL A 116 20.96 -12.67 3.98
N VAL A 117 21.88 -13.18 4.80
CA VAL A 117 23.04 -12.41 5.25
C VAL A 117 23.99 -12.26 4.08
N LEU A 118 24.24 -11.03 3.65
CA LEU A 118 25.13 -10.71 2.52
C LEU A 118 26.59 -10.49 2.94
N GLY A 119 26.87 -10.50 4.24
CA GLY A 119 28.18 -10.26 4.85
C GLY A 119 28.05 -9.89 6.32
#